data_AF-A0A397GDT3-F1
#
_entry.id   AF-A0A397GDT3-F1
#
_cell.length_a   1.000
_cell.length_b   1.000
_cell.length_c   1.000
_cell.angle_alpha   90.00
_cell.angle_beta   90.00
_cell.angle_gamma   90.00
#
_symmetry.space_group_name_H-M   'P 1'
#
loop_
_entity.id
_entity.type
_entity.pdbx_description
1 polymer ?
#
loop_
_entity_poly.entity_id
_entity_poly.type
_entity_poly.pdbx_seq_one_letter_code
_entity_poly.pdbx_strand_id
1 'polypeptide(L)' 'MFKYENSEEEKSYGEQNSGNWWKYAEKSIPSSAFILSIILYSDATTTDTLGKNSLHPIYLSLGNIPT' A
#
# COMPACT_ATOMS: atom_id res chain seq x y z
N MET A 1 -5.74 -11.26 -7.05
CA MET A 1 -6.70 -10.32 -6.47
C MET A 1 -7.67 -11.13 -5.60
N PHE A 2 -7.69 -10.88 -4.30
CA PHE A 2 -8.60 -11.58 -3.41
C PHE A 2 -9.94 -10.84 -3.42
N LYS A 3 -11.00 -11.54 -3.80
CA LYS A 3 -12.37 -11.02 -3.79
C LYS A 3 -13.05 -11.53 -2.52
N TYR A 4 -13.70 -10.63 -1.79
CA TYR A 4 -14.56 -10.99 -0.66
C TYR A 4 -15.90 -10.29 -0.81
N GLU A 5 -16.99 -11.05 -0.75
CA GLU A 5 -18.34 -10.52 -0.71
C GLU A 5 -18.63 -10.02 0.71
N ASN A 6 -18.66 -8.69 0.88
CA ASN A 6 -19.46 -8.07 1.92
C ASN A 6 -20.76 -7.63 1.25
N SER A 7 -21.89 -7.95 1.87
CA SER A 7 -23.24 -8.02 1.26
C SER A 7 -23.85 -6.72 0.72
N GLU A 8 -23.08 -5.64 0.55
CA GLU A 8 -23.56 -4.41 -0.11
C GLU A 8 -22.53 -3.77 -1.07
N GLU A 9 -21.25 -4.17 -1.05
CA GLU A 9 -20.21 -3.68 -1.98
C GLU A 9 -19.14 -4.75 -2.22
N GLU A 10 -18.85 -5.08 -3.49
CA GLU A 10 -17.74 -5.98 -3.85
C GLU A 10 -16.40 -5.26 -3.59
N LYS A 11 -15.84 -5.40 -2.38
CA LYS A 11 -14.54 -4.83 -2.04
C LYS A 11 -13.43 -5.80 -2.42
N SER A 12 -12.68 -5.47 -3.46
CA SER A 12 -11.50 -6.22 -3.88
C SER A 12 -10.27 -5.73 -3.11
N TYR A 13 -9.98 -6.34 -1.97
CA TYR A 13 -8.73 -6.05 -1.27
C TYR A 13 -7.59 -6.79 -1.96
N GLY A 14 -6.75 -6.05 -2.67
CA GLY A 14 -5.40 -6.51 -2.94
C GLY A 14 -4.66 -6.73 -1.61
N GLU A 15 -3.75 -7.69 -1.59
CA GLU A 15 -2.69 -7.73 -0.59
C GLU A 15 -2.09 -6.32 -0.48
N GLN A 16 -2.00 -5.65 0.70
CA GLN A 16 -1.35 -4.33 0.71
C GLN A 16 0.03 -4.53 0.06
N ASN A 17 0.71 -5.54 0.63
CA ASN A 17 1.26 -6.69 -0.10
C ASN A 17 1.13 -8.08 0.60
N SER A 18 0.24 -8.31 1.61
CA SER A 18 -0.39 -9.65 1.80
C SER A 18 -1.83 -9.70 2.37
N GLY A 19 -2.55 -10.82 2.19
CA GLY A 19 -3.99 -11.01 2.44
C GLY A 19 -4.49 -10.80 3.88
N ASN A 20 -5.82 -10.79 4.09
CA ASN A 20 -6.58 -10.57 5.35
C ASN A 20 -6.23 -9.33 6.22
N TRP A 21 -5.07 -8.70 6.06
CA TRP A 21 -4.64 -7.53 6.84
C TRP A 21 -5.65 -6.39 6.75
N TRP A 22 -6.07 -6.04 5.54
CA TRP A 22 -7.09 -5.01 5.30
C TRP A 22 -8.39 -5.28 6.06
N LYS A 23 -8.85 -6.54 6.03
CA LYS A 23 -10.07 -6.96 6.73
C LYS A 23 -9.96 -6.78 8.24
N TYR A 24 -8.80 -7.05 8.83
CA TYR A 24 -8.60 -6.87 10.27
C TYR A 24 -8.42 -5.41 10.65
N ALA A 25 -7.71 -4.64 9.82
CA ALA A 25 -7.50 -3.22 10.04
C ALA A 25 -8.81 -2.43 9.98
N GLU A 26 -9.67 -2.70 8.98
CA GLU A 26 -10.98 -2.03 8.91
C GLU A 26 -11.89 -2.41 10.08
N LYS A 27 -11.82 -3.65 10.57
CA LYS A 27 -12.59 -4.07 11.76
C LYS A 27 -12.09 -3.44 13.06
N SER A 28 -10.85 -2.95 13.12
CA SER A 28 -10.27 -2.39 14.34
C SER A 28 -10.49 -0.88 14.48
N ILE A 29 -10.98 -0.20 13.45
CA ILE A 29 -11.23 1.24 13.48
C ILE A 29 -12.71 1.57 13.76
N PRO A 30 -13.01 2.75 14.33
CA PRO A 30 -14.38 3.24 14.46
C PRO A 30 -15.06 3.42 13.10
N SER A 31 -16.40 3.34 13.08
CA SER A 31 -17.20 3.52 11.85
C SER A 31 -17.06 4.89 11.20
N SER A 32 -16.59 5.90 11.93
CA SER A 32 -16.34 7.26 11.42
C SER A 32 -14.92 7.47 10.90
N ALA A 33 -14.05 6.46 10.98
CA ALA A 33 -12.65 6.55 10.57
C ALA A 33 -12.42 5.92 9.20
N PHE A 34 -11.34 6.34 8.54
CA PHE A 34 -10.89 5.79 7.26
C PHE A 34 -9.43 5.34 7.37
N ILE A 35 -9.07 4.32 6.58
CA ILE A 35 -7.70 3.80 6.52
C ILE A 35 -7.08 4.21 5.19
N LEU A 36 -5.90 4.82 5.25
CA LEU A 36 -5.05 5.08 4.09
C LEU A 36 -3.83 4.17 4.14
N SER A 37 -3.58 3.47 3.03
CA SER A 37 -2.40 2.62 2.87
C SER A 37 -1.30 3.37 2.14
N ILE A 38 -0.13 3.40 2.77
CA ILE A 38 1.11 3.98 2.24
C ILE A 38 2.18 2.89 2.24
N ILE A 39 2.88 2.73 1.12
CA ILE A 39 4.10 1.93 1.04
C ILE A 39 5.27 2.87 0.74
N LEU A 40 6.31 2.78 1.56
CA LEU A 40 7.58 3.46 1.35
C LEU A 40 8.62 2.45 0.90
N TYR A 41 9.29 2.79 -0.19
CA TYR A 41 10.45 2.04 -0.67
C TYR A 41 11.63 3.00 -0.78
N SER A 42 12.82 2.54 -0.41
CA SER A 42 14.05 3.27 -0.61
C SER A 42 15.15 2.31 -1.03
N ASP A 43 15.95 2.73 -1.99
CA ASP A 43 17.12 2.00 -2.46
C ASP A 43 18.33 2.92 -2.59
N ALA A 44 19.50 2.33 -2.79
CA ALA A 44 20.68 3.08 -3.20
C ALA A 44 20.63 3.22 -4.73
N THR A 45 20.29 4.41 -5.21
CA THR A 45 20.33 4.72 -6.64
C THR A 45 21.63 5.47 -6.95
N THR A 46 22.48 4.86 -7.77
CA THR A 46 23.68 5.49 -8.32
C THR A 46 23.30 6.67 -9.21
N THR A 47 23.85 7.85 -8.95
CA THR A 47 23.43 9.11 -9.61
C THR A 47 24.47 9.72 -10.54
N ASP A 48 25.68 9.15 -10.61
CA ASP A 48 26.70 9.60 -11.54
C ASP A 48 27.05 8.55 -12.60
N THR A 49 27.58 9.02 -13.72
CA THR A 49 28.01 8.18 -14.85
C THR A 49 29.18 7.26 -14.51
N LEU A 50 29.89 7.51 -13.40
CA LEU A 50 31.07 6.75 -12.99
C LEU A 50 30.83 5.84 -11.77
N GLY A 51 29.63 5.80 -11.21
CA GLY A 51 29.30 4.92 -10.09
C GLY A 51 29.81 5.33 -8.71
N LYS A 52 30.24 6.58 -8.51
CA LYS A 52 30.88 7.04 -7.26
C LYS A 52 29.91 7.71 -6.30
N ASN A 53 28.79 8.22 -6.79
CA ASN A 53 27.78 8.89 -5.98
C ASN A 53 26.49 8.08 -5.97
N SER A 54 25.99 7.83 -4.77
CA SER A 54 24.70 7.17 -4.54
C SER A 54 23.79 8.12 -3.78
N LEU A 55 22.53 8.19 -4.19
CA LEU A 55 21.46 8.81 -3.40
C LEU A 55 20.52 7.72 -2.90
N HIS A 56 19.78 8.04 -1.85
CA HIS A 56 18.73 7.18 -1.32
C HIS A 56 17.37 7.82 -1.56
N PRO A 57 16.82 7.74 -2.79
CA PRO A 57 15.47 8.22 -3.04
C PRO A 57 14.48 7.47 -2.15
N ILE A 58 13.41 8.17 -1.77
CA ILE A 58 12.27 7.60 -1.07
C ILE A 58 11.10 7.65 -2.06
N TYR A 59 10.62 6.48 -2.43
CA TYR A 59 9.43 6.30 -3.26
C TYR A 59 8.22 6.06 -2.37
N LEU A 60 7.12 6.70 -2.71
CA LEU A 60 5.85 6.64 -2.00
C LEU A 60 4.77 6.12 -2.95
N SER A 61 4.04 5.08 -2.55
CA SER A 61 2.84 4.63 -3.26
C SER A 61 1.63 4.59 -2.34
N LEU A 62 0.47 4.90 -2.91
CA LEU A 62 -0.83 4.81 -2.26
C LEU A 62 -1.51 3.51 -2.71
N GLY A 63 -1.88 2.66 -1.75
CA GLY A 63 -2.57 1.40 -2.02
C GLY A 63 -4.09 1.55 -1.99
N ASN A 64 -4.79 0.64 -2.67
CA ASN A 64 -6.23 0.39 -2.50
C ASN A 64 -7.14 1.60 -2.76
N ILE A 65 -6.79 2.47 -3.72
CA ILE A 65 -7.65 3.55 -4.20
C ILE A 65 -8.61 2.95 -5.25
N PRO A 66 -9.94 3.04 -5.05
CA PRO A 66 -10.92 2.64 -6.07
C PRO A 66 -10.66 3.42 -7.38
N THR A 67 -10.66 2.72 -8.51
CA THR A 67 -10.57 3.36 -9.85
C THR A 67 -11.95 3.73 -10.36
#